data_AF-A0A812VI51-F1
#
_entry.id   AF-A0A812VI51-F1
#
_cell.length_a   1.000
_cell.length_b   1.000
_cell.length_c   1.000
_cell.angle_alpha   90.00
_cell.angle_beta   90.00
_cell.angle_gamma   90.00
#
_symmetry.space_group_name_H-M   'P 1'
#
loop_
_entity.id
_entity.type
_entity.pdbx_description
1 polymer ?
#
loop_
_entity_poly.entity_id
_entity_poly.type
_entity_poly.pdbx_seq_one_letter_code
_entity_poly.pdbx_strand_id
1 'polypeptide(L)'
;DKLFDAVSAINEVAKDLQRRLQTEECSDGVDLTDAHNIAQIIQGAGFMALAMWLIFANNSKVAVAQKAPLEQRHAICATISTAVALFSGFFNILQLTAIDDFDLPGRENNFTLNLSRPIEWIATCPIMQLKLVVLAGSRVPSYRRFMMPLISVAVLLC
;
A
#
# COMPACT_ATOMS: atom_id res chain seq x y z
N ASP A 1 -29.43 35.43 14.96
CA ASP A 1 -30.20 34.18 14.94
C ASP A 1 -29.62 33.17 13.94
N LYS A 2 -29.74 33.37 12.62
CA LYS A 2 -29.23 32.40 11.61
C LYS A 2 -27.73 32.06 11.68
N LEU A 3 -26.89 32.98 12.16
CA LEU A 3 -25.45 32.76 12.29
C LEU A 3 -25.12 31.91 13.54
N PHE A 4 -25.92 32.01 14.59
CA PHE A 4 -25.80 31.18 15.78
C PHE A 4 -26.23 29.73 15.50
N ASP A 5 -27.28 29.56 14.70
CA ASP A 5 -27.74 28.23 14.25
C ASP A 5 -26.72 27.55 13.31
N ALA A 6 -26.04 28.32 12.45
CA ALA A 6 -24.98 27.79 11.60
C ALA A 6 -23.76 27.34 12.41
N VAL A 7 -23.39 28.11 13.44
CA VAL A 7 -22.26 27.77 14.33
C VAL A 7 -22.59 26.58 15.23
N SER A 8 -23.83 26.43 15.70
CA SER A 8 -24.25 25.27 16.48
C SER A 8 -24.25 23.99 15.62
N ALA A 9 -24.74 24.06 14.38
CA ALA A 9 -24.72 22.94 13.44
C ALA A 9 -23.29 22.49 13.09
N ILE A 10 -22.37 23.44 12.88
CA ILE A 10 -20.94 23.11 12.63
C ILE A 10 -20.31 22.44 13.85
N ASN A 11 -20.65 22.88 15.07
CA ASN A 11 -20.12 22.30 16.30
C ASN A 11 -20.69 20.91 16.58
N GLU A 12 -21.93 20.64 16.14
CA GLU A 12 -22.55 19.32 16.21
C GLU A 12 -21.91 18.34 15.22
N VAL A 13 -21.68 18.78 13.99
CA VAL A 13 -20.96 17.98 12.97
C VAL A 13 -19.51 17.71 13.38
N ALA A 14 -18.82 18.69 13.97
CA ALA A 14 -17.45 18.50 14.48
C ALA A 14 -17.41 17.48 15.63
N LYS A 15 -18.41 17.51 16.53
CA LYS A 15 -18.54 16.53 17.62
C LYS A 15 -18.90 15.14 17.11
N ASP A 16 -19.75 15.03 16.08
CA ASP A 16 -20.11 13.75 15.48
C ASP A 16 -18.93 13.15 14.71
N LEU A 17 -18.16 13.98 13.99
CA LEU A 17 -16.90 13.58 13.35
C LEU A 17 -15.87 13.11 14.38
N GLN A 18 -15.72 13.84 15.50
CA GLN A 18 -14.81 13.47 16.58
C GLN A 18 -15.25 12.20 17.31
N ARG A 19 -16.56 11.96 17.44
CA ARG A 19 -17.11 10.69 17.95
C ARG A 19 -16.88 9.53 17.00
N ARG A 20 -17.04 9.72 15.69
CA ARG A 20 -16.74 8.68 14.68
C ARG A 20 -15.26 8.31 14.72
N LEU A 21 -14.37 9.31 14.77
CA LEU A 21 -12.93 9.10 14.94
C LEU A 21 -12.57 8.35 16.24
N GLN A 22 -13.22 8.66 17.37
CA GLN A 22 -12.99 7.94 18.64
C GLN A 22 -13.60 6.53 18.68
N THR A 23 -14.65 6.26 17.90
CA THR A 23 -15.30 4.94 17.87
C THR A 23 -14.51 3.98 16.97
N GLU A 24 -13.80 4.49 15.96
CA GLU A 24 -12.87 3.70 15.13
C GLU A 24 -11.56 3.34 15.87
N GLU A 25 -11.10 4.15 16.82
CA GLU A 25 -9.85 3.87 17.54
C GLU A 25 -9.93 2.75 18.60
N CYS A 26 -11.10 2.18 18.88
CA CYS A 26 -11.21 1.08 19.86
C CYS A 26 -12.36 0.11 19.54
N SER A 27 -12.33 -0.51 18.35
CA SER A 27 -12.99 -1.81 18.21
C SER A 27 -12.12 -2.84 18.92
N ASP A 28 -12.47 -3.04 20.18
CA ASP A 28 -11.96 -4.03 21.12
C ASP A 28 -11.83 -5.41 20.46
N GLY A 29 -10.60 -5.88 20.32
CA GLY A 29 -10.25 -7.21 19.82
C GLY A 29 -10.22 -7.33 18.29
N VAL A 30 -9.01 -7.49 17.74
CA VAL A 30 -8.86 -8.12 16.42
C VAL A 30 -9.57 -9.47 16.49
N ASP A 31 -10.65 -9.65 15.73
CA ASP A 31 -11.35 -10.93 15.68
C ASP A 31 -10.49 -11.94 14.92
N LEU A 32 -9.63 -12.63 15.67
CA LEU A 32 -8.72 -13.69 15.21
C LEU A 32 -9.48 -14.95 14.75
N THR A 33 -10.80 -14.93 14.80
CA THR A 33 -11.65 -15.99 14.27
C THR A 33 -11.84 -15.86 12.76
N ASP A 34 -11.68 -14.65 12.22
CA ASP A 34 -11.82 -14.40 10.78
C ASP A 34 -10.50 -14.67 10.05
N ALA A 35 -10.55 -15.62 9.10
CA ALA A 35 -9.39 -16.01 8.30
C ALA A 35 -8.85 -14.85 7.46
N HIS A 36 -9.70 -13.87 7.12
CA HIS A 36 -9.31 -12.69 6.37
C HIS A 36 -8.35 -11.79 7.17
N ASN A 37 -8.73 -11.47 8.41
CA ASN A 37 -7.94 -10.62 9.31
C ASN A 37 -6.60 -11.28 9.66
N ILE A 38 -6.60 -12.60 9.91
CA ILE A 38 -5.36 -13.35 10.15
C ILE A 38 -4.43 -13.28 8.94
N ALA A 39 -4.95 -13.45 7.73
CA ALA A 39 -4.15 -13.38 6.50
C ALA A 39 -3.52 -11.99 6.31
N GLN A 40 -4.26 -10.91 6.57
CA GLN A 40 -3.77 -9.54 6.47
C GLN A 40 -2.68 -9.23 7.51
N ILE A 41 -2.83 -9.70 8.74
CA ILE A 41 -1.82 -9.53 9.79
C ILE A 41 -0.52 -10.25 9.41
N ILE A 42 -0.61 -11.51 8.96
CA ILE A 42 0.56 -12.28 8.54
C ILE A 42 1.21 -11.64 7.30
N GLN A 43 0.41 -11.16 6.35
CA GLN A 43 0.89 -10.48 5.15
C GLN A 43 1.59 -9.16 5.50
N GLY A 44 0.99 -8.31 6.34
CA GLY A 44 1.57 -7.06 6.81
C GLY A 44 2.86 -7.28 7.60
N ALA A 45 2.88 -8.23 8.54
CA ALA A 45 4.08 -8.60 9.29
C ALA A 45 5.19 -9.13 8.37
N GLY A 46 4.83 -9.95 7.37
CA GLY A 46 5.76 -10.46 6.37
C GLY A 46 6.39 -9.36 5.52
N PHE A 47 5.60 -8.38 5.05
CA PHE A 47 6.12 -7.25 4.29
C PHE A 47 6.97 -6.30 5.14
N MET A 48 6.63 -6.09 6.41
CA MET A 48 7.45 -5.31 7.34
C MET A 48 8.79 -5.99 7.66
N ALA A 49 8.78 -7.30 7.89
CA ALA A 49 10.00 -8.08 8.08
C ALA A 49 10.88 -8.07 6.81
N LEU A 50 10.26 -8.20 5.63
CA LEU A 50 10.96 -8.12 4.35
C LEU A 50 11.55 -6.72 4.12
N ALA A 51 10.82 -5.65 4.42
CA ALA A 51 11.31 -4.29 4.32
C ALA A 51 12.52 -4.05 5.23
N MET A 52 12.41 -4.47 6.49
CA MET A 52 13.50 -4.38 7.47
C MET A 52 14.72 -5.18 7.01
N TRP A 53 14.52 -6.43 6.56
CA TRP A 53 15.57 -7.26 5.99
C TRP A 53 16.25 -6.57 4.79
N LEU A 54 15.48 -6.01 3.87
CA LEU A 54 16.03 -5.34 2.68
C LEU A 54 16.77 -4.05 3.05
N ILE A 55 16.34 -3.29 4.07
CA ILE A 55 17.09 -2.13 4.60
C ILE A 55 18.44 -2.58 5.15
N PHE A 56 18.49 -3.67 5.93
CA PHE A 56 19.74 -4.22 6.45
C PHE A 56 20.63 -4.79 5.35
N ALA A 57 20.06 -5.52 4.39
CA ALA A 57 20.79 -6.07 3.25
C ALA A 57 21.38 -4.96 2.37
N ASN A 58 20.66 -3.85 2.20
CA ASN A 58 21.11 -2.67 1.45
C ASN A 58 22.10 -1.77 2.22
N ASN A 59 22.21 -1.89 3.55
CA ASN A 59 23.12 -1.07 4.37
C ASN A 59 24.56 -1.63 4.49
N SER A 60 24.92 -2.59 3.65
CA SER A 60 26.29 -3.11 3.59
C SER A 60 27.23 -2.06 2.97
N LYS A 61 27.92 -1.32 3.85
CA LYS A 61 29.04 -0.37 3.63
C LYS A 61 29.48 -0.19 2.17
N VAL A 62 29.26 1.04 1.69
CA VAL A 62 29.69 1.64 0.40
C VAL A 62 31.22 1.75 0.27
N ALA A 63 31.99 0.68 0.51
CA ALA A 63 33.45 0.74 0.53
C ALA A 63 34.20 -0.30 -0.33
N VAL A 64 33.56 -1.32 -0.90
CA VAL A 64 34.23 -2.26 -1.83
C VAL A 64 33.28 -2.80 -2.93
N ALA A 65 32.45 -1.94 -3.53
CA ALA A 65 31.51 -2.34 -4.61
C ALA A 65 31.97 -1.87 -6.01
N GLN A 66 33.29 -1.94 -6.28
CA GLN A 66 33.90 -1.29 -7.45
C GLN A 66 34.37 -2.23 -8.57
N LYS A 67 33.99 -3.51 -8.59
CA LYS A 67 34.36 -4.41 -9.71
C LYS A 67 33.26 -5.40 -10.12
N ALA A 68 32.25 -4.92 -10.88
CA ALA A 68 31.55 -5.57 -12.03
C ALA A 68 30.01 -5.30 -12.11
N PRO A 69 29.40 -5.28 -13.32
CA PRO A 69 28.19 -4.48 -13.65
C PRO A 69 26.81 -5.11 -13.36
N LEU A 70 26.70 -6.13 -12.51
CA LEU A 70 25.40 -6.70 -12.10
C LEU A 70 24.97 -6.23 -10.69
N GLU A 71 25.96 -5.97 -9.84
CA GLU A 71 25.80 -5.63 -8.43
C GLU A 71 25.04 -4.31 -8.23
N GLN A 72 25.35 -3.29 -9.03
CA GLN A 72 24.67 -1.99 -8.99
C GLN A 72 23.19 -2.11 -9.40
N ARG A 73 22.85 -3.01 -10.33
CA ARG A 73 21.46 -3.24 -10.73
C ARG A 73 20.68 -3.98 -9.65
N HIS A 74 21.34 -4.92 -8.97
CA HIS A 74 20.75 -5.62 -7.83
C HIS A 74 20.53 -4.68 -6.64
N ALA A 75 21.45 -3.76 -6.35
CA ALA A 75 21.27 -2.76 -5.31
C ALA A 75 20.05 -1.85 -5.60
N ILE A 76 19.90 -1.36 -6.83
CA ILE A 76 18.73 -0.58 -7.25
C ILE A 76 17.44 -1.40 -7.14
N CYS A 77 17.46 -2.66 -7.61
CA CYS A 77 16.30 -3.55 -7.50
C CYS A 77 15.94 -3.85 -6.03
N ALA A 78 16.93 -3.94 -5.15
CA ALA A 78 16.74 -4.16 -3.72
C ALA A 78 16.15 -2.91 -3.05
N THR A 79 16.60 -1.70 -3.38
CA THR A 79 15.99 -0.44 -2.91
C THR A 79 14.54 -0.31 -3.38
N ILE A 80 14.24 -0.63 -4.64
CA ILE A 80 12.87 -0.64 -5.18
C ILE A 80 12.02 -1.67 -4.43
N SER A 81 12.58 -2.85 -4.14
CA SER A 81 11.88 -3.89 -3.38
C SER A 81 11.63 -3.46 -1.92
N THR A 82 12.54 -2.70 -1.31
CA THR A 82 12.32 -2.08 0.01
C THR A 82 11.16 -1.10 -0.03
N ALA A 83 11.13 -0.21 -1.02
CA ALA A 83 10.06 0.78 -1.16
C ALA A 83 8.69 0.11 -1.36
N VAL A 84 8.61 -0.92 -2.21
CA VAL A 84 7.38 -1.72 -2.40
C VAL A 84 6.98 -2.43 -1.12
N ALA A 85 7.92 -3.07 -0.40
CA ALA A 85 7.61 -3.76 0.84
C ALA A 85 7.09 -2.82 1.95
N LEU A 86 7.66 -1.61 2.07
CA LEU A 86 7.14 -0.58 3.00
C LEU A 86 5.77 -0.08 2.59
N PHE A 87 5.55 0.15 1.28
CA PHE A 87 4.26 0.60 0.76
C PHE A 87 3.18 -0.47 0.95
N SER A 88 3.45 -1.73 0.62
CA SER A 88 2.56 -2.87 0.88
C SER A 88 2.31 -3.09 2.36
N GLY A 89 3.31 -2.90 3.23
CA GLY A 89 3.14 -2.95 4.68
C GLY A 89 2.18 -1.88 5.19
N PHE A 90 2.29 -0.65 4.67
CA PHE A 90 1.40 0.46 5.02
C PHE A 90 -0.06 0.21 4.58
N PHE A 91 -0.28 -0.26 3.35
CA PHE A 91 -1.63 -0.55 2.85
C PHE A 91 -2.27 -1.77 3.55
N ASN A 92 -1.48 -2.74 4.02
CA ASN A 92 -1.98 -3.80 4.91
C ASN A 92 -2.43 -3.28 6.28
N ILE A 93 -1.76 -2.26 6.82
CA ILE A 93 -2.21 -1.60 8.07
C ILE A 93 -3.51 -0.85 7.82
N LEU A 94 -3.63 -0.12 6.70
CA LEU A 94 -4.89 0.57 6.35
C LEU A 94 -6.08 -0.39 6.24
N GLN A 95 -5.87 -1.56 5.63
CA GLN A 95 -6.89 -2.61 5.56
C GLN A 95 -7.31 -3.13 6.94
N LEU A 96 -6.36 -3.29 7.87
CA LEU A 96 -6.67 -3.73 9.23
C LEU A 96 -7.46 -2.69 10.02
N THR A 97 -7.27 -1.41 9.71
CA THR A 97 -8.01 -0.33 10.34
C THR A 97 -9.41 -0.10 9.75
N ALA A 98 -9.78 -0.80 8.66
CA ALA A 98 -11.04 -0.64 7.93
C ALA A 98 -11.36 0.80 7.49
N ILE A 99 -10.39 1.72 7.55
CA ILE A 99 -10.56 3.14 7.20
C ILE A 99 -10.89 3.32 5.70
N ASP A 100 -10.53 2.33 4.88
CA ASP A 100 -10.77 2.33 3.44
C ASP A 100 -12.04 1.56 3.02
N ASP A 101 -12.82 1.04 3.97
CA ASP A 101 -14.06 0.34 3.66
C ASP A 101 -15.14 1.34 3.25
N PHE A 102 -15.51 1.30 1.97
CA PHE A 102 -16.57 2.14 1.43
C PHE A 102 -17.88 1.36 1.32
N ASP A 103 -18.85 1.72 2.15
CA ASP A 103 -20.22 1.22 2.04
C ASP A 103 -20.95 1.90 0.88
N LEU A 104 -21.47 1.13 -0.09
CA LEU A 104 -22.33 1.72 -1.12
C LEU A 104 -23.75 1.94 -0.59
N PRO A 105 -24.22 3.20 -0.46
CA PRO A 105 -25.60 3.46 -0.07
C PRO A 105 -26.55 3.10 -1.23
N GLY A 106 -27.52 2.22 -0.96
CA GLY A 106 -28.61 1.90 -1.90
C GLY A 106 -28.65 0.48 -2.45
N ARG A 107 -27.81 -0.44 -1.97
CA ARG A 107 -27.89 -1.88 -2.29
C ARG A 107 -28.29 -2.68 -1.05
N GLU A 108 -29.39 -3.43 -1.14
CA GLU A 108 -29.77 -4.38 -0.09
C GLU A 108 -28.61 -5.40 0.04
N ASN A 109 -28.11 -5.61 1.27
CA ASN A 109 -26.92 -6.38 1.67
C ASN A 109 -25.59 -5.63 1.83
N ASN A 110 -25.57 -4.42 2.42
CA ASN A 110 -24.38 -3.71 2.97
C ASN A 110 -23.04 -4.18 2.38
N PHE A 111 -22.82 -3.83 1.10
CA PHE A 111 -21.64 -4.28 0.38
C PHE A 111 -20.50 -3.30 0.67
N THR A 112 -19.49 -3.74 1.42
CA THR A 112 -18.28 -2.99 1.74
C THR A 112 -17.26 -3.17 0.61
N LEU A 113 -16.74 -2.06 0.08
CA LEU A 113 -15.64 -2.06 -0.88
C LEU A 113 -14.31 -1.76 -0.19
N ASN A 114 -13.38 -2.71 -0.26
CA ASN A 114 -12.00 -2.54 0.18
C ASN A 114 -11.18 -1.85 -0.92
N LEU A 115 -10.96 -0.54 -0.82
CA LEU A 115 -10.27 0.26 -1.85
C LEU A 115 -8.74 0.21 -1.73
N SER A 116 -8.20 -0.18 -0.58
CA SER A 116 -6.76 -0.24 -0.29
C SER A 116 -6.02 -1.20 -1.21
N ARG A 117 -6.55 -2.41 -1.46
CA ARG A 117 -5.91 -3.40 -2.34
C ARG A 117 -5.76 -2.94 -3.80
N PRO A 118 -6.81 -2.46 -4.48
CA PRO A 118 -6.64 -2.00 -5.86
C PRO A 118 -5.70 -0.79 -5.95
N ILE A 119 -5.73 0.14 -4.98
CA ILE A 119 -4.79 1.27 -4.93
C ILE A 119 -3.35 0.77 -4.75
N GLU A 120 -3.13 -0.20 -3.85
CA GLU A 120 -1.84 -0.84 -3.64
C GLU A 120 -1.32 -1.47 -4.94
N TRP A 121 -2.16 -2.22 -5.65
CA TRP A 121 -1.77 -2.92 -6.87
C TRP A 121 -1.48 -1.96 -8.02
N ILE A 122 -2.26 -0.89 -8.18
CA ILE A 122 -2.02 0.14 -9.21
C ILE A 122 -0.64 0.79 -9.01
N ALA A 123 -0.18 0.95 -7.77
CA ALA A 123 1.15 1.49 -7.48
C ALA A 123 2.26 0.42 -7.57
N THR A 124 2.07 -0.76 -6.97
CA THR A 124 3.14 -1.76 -6.80
C THR A 124 3.38 -2.61 -8.04
N CYS A 125 2.34 -2.98 -8.79
CA CYS A 125 2.45 -3.80 -10.00
C CYS A 125 3.36 -3.17 -11.09
N PRO A 126 3.18 -1.90 -11.50
CA PRO A 126 4.08 -1.29 -12.49
C PRO A 126 5.52 -1.15 -11.98
N ILE A 127 5.70 -0.92 -10.67
CA ILE A 127 7.03 -0.83 -10.04
C ILE A 127 7.75 -2.19 -10.09
N MET A 128 7.03 -3.29 -9.81
CA MET A 128 7.60 -4.64 -9.91
C MET A 128 7.92 -5.04 -11.35
N GLN A 129 7.13 -4.60 -12.33
CA GLN A 129 7.45 -4.82 -13.74
C GLN A 129 8.66 -3.99 -14.19
N LEU A 130 8.79 -2.76 -13.70
CA LEU A 130 9.96 -1.92 -13.95
C LEU A 130 11.24 -2.55 -13.38
N LYS A 131 11.17 -3.19 -12.21
CA LYS A 131 12.29 -3.95 -11.62
C LYS A 131 12.81 -5.06 -12.55
N LEU A 132 11.92 -5.81 -13.21
CA LEU A 132 12.34 -6.84 -14.18
C LEU A 132 13.06 -6.25 -15.38
N VAL A 133 12.61 -5.09 -15.86
CA VAL A 133 13.26 -4.36 -16.95
C VAL A 133 14.63 -3.83 -16.55
N VAL A 134 14.76 -3.27 -15.34
CA VAL A 134 16.03 -2.76 -14.78
C VAL A 134 17.04 -3.91 -14.62
N LEU A 135 16.58 -5.07 -14.15
CA LEU A 135 17.42 -6.27 -14.01
C LEU A 135 17.89 -6.79 -15.38
N ALA A 136 16.99 -6.85 -16.37
CA ALA A 136 17.29 -7.35 -17.71
C ALA A 136 18.23 -6.43 -18.53
N GLY A 137 18.29 -5.13 -18.20
CA GLY A 137 19.29 -4.20 -18.72
C GLY A 137 19.20 -3.94 -20.23
N SER A 138 20.34 -3.85 -20.92
CA SER A 138 20.43 -3.45 -22.33
C SER A 138 19.82 -4.45 -23.32
N ARG A 139 19.48 -5.67 -22.90
CA ARG A 139 18.82 -6.67 -23.75
C ARG A 139 17.35 -6.36 -24.02
N VAL A 140 16.72 -5.49 -23.25
CA VAL A 140 15.30 -5.13 -23.44
C VAL A 140 15.18 -3.90 -24.35
N PRO A 141 14.46 -4.01 -25.48
CA PRO A 141 14.15 -2.89 -26.37
C PRO A 141 13.43 -1.76 -25.63
N SER A 142 13.79 -0.50 -25.91
CA SER A 142 13.29 0.68 -25.19
C SER A 142 11.76 0.77 -25.12
N TYR A 143 11.03 0.34 -26.16
CA TYR A 143 9.57 0.36 -26.15
C TYR A 143 8.95 -0.57 -25.11
N ARG A 144 9.56 -1.75 -24.85
CA ARG A 144 9.06 -2.73 -23.87
C ARG A 144 9.23 -2.24 -22.43
N ARG A 145 10.19 -1.34 -22.20
CA ARG A 145 10.48 -0.77 -20.87
C ARG A 145 9.31 0.04 -20.33
N PHE A 146 8.57 0.70 -21.22
CA PHE A 146 7.42 1.53 -20.87
C PHE A 146 6.09 0.82 -21.13
N MET A 147 5.99 0.01 -22.19
CA MET A 147 4.77 -0.74 -22.51
C MET A 147 4.38 -1.74 -21.41
N MET A 148 5.33 -2.45 -20.81
CA MET A 148 5.02 -3.42 -19.75
C MET A 148 4.30 -2.75 -18.55
N PRO A 149 4.90 -1.76 -17.85
CA PRO A 149 4.23 -1.11 -16.72
C PRO A 149 2.96 -0.37 -17.12
N LEU A 150 2.89 0.25 -18.31
CA LEU A 150 1.67 0.90 -18.80
C LEU A 150 0.50 -0.08 -18.98
N ILE A 151 0.77 -1.28 -19.50
CA ILE A 151 -0.27 -2.31 -19.65
C ILE A 151 -0.76 -2.78 -18.28
N SER A 152 0.11 -2.91 -17.27
CA SER A 152 -0.35 -3.26 -15.92
C SER A 152 -1.29 -2.22 -15.32
N VAL A 153 -1.01 -0.93 -15.52
CA VAL A 153 -1.88 0.14 -15.03
C VAL A 153 -3.19 0.13 -15.81
N ALA A 154 -3.15 -0.04 -17.14
CA ALA A 154 -4.36 -0.10 -17.95
C ALA A 154 -5.28 -1.27 -17.56
N VAL A 155 -4.73 -2.46 -17.31
CA VAL A 155 -5.52 -3.62 -16.88
C VAL A 155 -6.12 -3.45 -15.50
N LEU A 156 -5.39 -2.82 -14.56
CA LEU A 156 -5.86 -2.61 -13.19
C LEU A 156 -6.87 -1.46 -13.04
N LEU A 157 -6.98 -0.60 -14.06
CA LEU A 157 -7.96 0.50 -14.11
C LEU A 157 -9.25 0.15 -14.87
N CYS A 158 -9.31 -1.03 -15.51
CA CYS A 158 -10.48 -1.54 -16.22
C CYS A 158 -11.28 -2.51 -15.35
#